data_AF-A0A0H3FY86-F1
#
_entry.id   AF-A0A0H3FY86-F1
#
_cell.length_a   1.000
_cell.length_b   1.000
_cell.length_c   1.000
_cell.angle_alpha   90.00
_cell.angle_beta   90.00
_cell.angle_gamma   90.00
#
_symmetry.space_group_name_H-M   'P 1'
#
loop_
_entity.id
_entity.type
_entity.pdbx_description
1 polymer ?
#
loop_
_entity_poly.entity_id
_entity_poly.type
_entity_poly.pdbx_seq_one_letter_code
_entity_poly.pdbx_strand_id
1 'polypeptide(L)'
;MKQVILTTVLLVSSASGFASDTVGKYKQGDCIIGTDPHYSWNGQIAAVEAYSEISGFFGPKYILNFPKYKSSAVVFDKDIEAHSTKIGDNFCRNL
;
A
#
# COMPACT_ATOMS: atom_id res chain seq x y z
N MET A 1 -10.25 -27.14 -56.17
CA MET A 1 -10.35 -25.72 -55.79
C MET A 1 -10.27 -25.63 -54.28
N LYS A 2 -9.16 -25.08 -53.75
CA LYS A 2 -8.86 -24.97 -52.31
C LYS A 2 -9.61 -23.77 -51.73
N GLN A 3 -10.57 -23.99 -50.85
CA GLN A 3 -11.15 -22.94 -50.01
C GLN A 3 -10.36 -22.92 -48.70
N VAL A 4 -9.34 -22.07 -48.66
CA VAL A 4 -8.60 -21.76 -47.43
C VAL A 4 -9.51 -20.83 -46.63
N ILE A 5 -10.23 -21.37 -45.67
CA ILE A 5 -11.09 -20.59 -44.76
C ILE A 5 -10.16 -19.76 -43.88
N LEU A 6 -10.09 -18.46 -44.19
CA LEU A 6 -9.28 -17.48 -43.50
C LEU A 6 -9.73 -17.32 -42.05
N THR A 7 -8.77 -17.54 -41.18
CA THR A 7 -8.62 -17.15 -39.77
C THR A 7 -9.11 -15.74 -39.46
N THR A 8 -9.98 -15.59 -38.46
CA THR A 8 -9.91 -14.44 -37.52
C THR A 8 -10.52 -14.84 -36.17
N VAL A 9 -9.75 -15.58 -35.36
CA VAL A 9 -10.06 -15.76 -33.93
C VAL A 9 -9.77 -14.42 -33.26
N LEU A 10 -10.81 -13.64 -32.99
CA LEU A 10 -10.74 -12.48 -32.11
C LEU A 10 -10.37 -12.96 -30.71
N LEU A 11 -9.08 -12.93 -30.38
CA LEU A 11 -8.62 -12.97 -28.98
C LEU A 11 -9.13 -11.70 -28.31
N VAL A 12 -10.28 -11.80 -27.64
CA VAL A 12 -10.75 -10.81 -26.67
C VAL A 12 -9.84 -10.91 -25.45
N SER A 13 -8.73 -10.17 -25.48
CA SER A 13 -7.92 -9.90 -24.30
C SER A 13 -8.70 -8.94 -23.41
N SER A 14 -9.54 -9.49 -22.53
CA SER A 14 -10.18 -8.72 -21.46
C SER A 14 -9.09 -8.17 -20.55
N ALA A 15 -8.77 -6.89 -20.73
CA ALA A 15 -7.98 -6.13 -19.77
C ALA A 15 -8.80 -6.02 -18.47
N SER A 16 -8.49 -6.88 -17.49
CA SER A 16 -8.93 -6.70 -16.12
C SER A 16 -8.25 -5.43 -15.58
N GLY A 17 -8.99 -4.32 -15.60
CA GLY A 17 -8.59 -3.12 -14.87
C GLY A 17 -8.70 -3.42 -13.38
N PHE A 18 -7.57 -3.50 -12.69
CA PHE A 18 -7.57 -3.50 -11.22
C PHE A 18 -7.98 -2.08 -10.79
N ALA A 19 -9.19 -1.95 -10.25
CA ALA A 19 -9.57 -0.73 -9.55
C ALA A 19 -8.65 -0.60 -8.34
N SER A 20 -7.92 0.52 -8.24
CA SER A 20 -7.13 0.83 -7.04
C SER A 20 -8.10 0.99 -5.89
N ASP A 21 -8.07 0.03 -4.95
CA ASP A 21 -8.96 0.03 -3.80
C ASP A 21 -8.64 1.26 -2.94
N THR A 22 -9.58 2.20 -2.92
CA THR A 22 -9.49 3.48 -2.20
C THR A 22 -9.53 3.30 -0.69
N VAL A 23 -9.79 2.09 -0.21
CA VAL A 23 -9.79 1.76 1.20
C VAL A 23 -8.45 1.11 1.56
N GLY A 24 -7.76 1.71 2.53
CA GLY A 24 -6.54 1.16 3.11
C GLY A 24 -6.84 0.10 4.18
N LYS A 25 -5.95 -0.89 4.33
CA LYS A 25 -6.01 -1.92 5.38
C LYS A 25 -5.98 -1.32 6.79
N TYR A 26 -5.18 -0.28 6.99
CA TYR A 26 -5.02 0.40 8.27
C TYR A 26 -5.81 1.70 8.35
N LYS A 27 -6.25 2.03 9.56
CA LYS A 27 -6.99 3.25 9.91
C LYS A 27 -6.12 4.20 10.70
N GLN A 28 -6.52 5.48 10.73
CA GLN A 28 -5.89 6.48 11.59
C GLN A 28 -5.89 6.00 13.06
N GLY A 29 -4.73 6.12 13.71
CA GLY A 29 -4.49 5.70 15.08
C GLY A 29 -4.01 4.25 15.21
N ASP A 30 -4.04 3.45 14.13
CA ASP A 30 -3.49 2.10 14.15
C ASP A 30 -1.98 2.16 14.39
N CYS A 31 -1.48 1.23 15.22
CA CYS A 31 -0.06 1.02 15.43
C CYS A 31 0.42 -0.15 14.57
N ILE A 32 1.44 0.05 13.75
CA ILE A 32 1.98 -0.98 12.86
C ILE A 32 3.49 -1.16 13.05
N ILE A 33 3.97 -2.35 12.74
CA ILE A 33 5.41 -2.68 12.71
C ILE A 33 5.81 -3.16 11.32
N GLY A 34 6.98 -2.72 10.86
CA GLY A 34 7.58 -3.18 9.61
C GLY A 34 8.09 -4.61 9.78
N THR A 35 7.75 -5.51 8.87
CA THR A 35 8.11 -6.93 8.97
C THR A 35 8.99 -7.41 7.82
N ASP A 36 9.29 -6.53 6.86
CA ASP A 36 10.11 -6.86 5.71
C ASP A 36 11.55 -6.30 5.85
N PRO A 37 12.59 -7.15 5.83
CA PRO A 37 13.98 -6.74 5.97
C PRO A 37 14.52 -5.87 4.82
N HIS A 38 13.85 -5.81 3.67
CA HIS A 38 14.21 -4.93 2.56
C HIS A 38 13.81 -3.47 2.78
N TYR A 39 12.90 -3.20 3.72
CA TYR A 39 12.50 -1.84 4.07
C TYR A 39 13.43 -1.25 5.13
N SER A 40 13.77 0.03 4.97
CA SER A 40 14.66 0.75 5.91
C SER A 40 14.10 0.86 7.33
N TRP A 41 12.80 0.64 7.49
CA TRP A 41 12.09 0.71 8.77
C TRP A 41 11.67 -0.67 9.30
N ASN A 42 12.29 -1.75 8.83
CA ASN A 42 12.06 -3.08 9.38
C ASN A 42 12.23 -3.12 10.92
N GLY A 43 11.27 -3.74 11.60
CA GLY A 43 11.22 -3.79 13.06
C GLY A 43 10.93 -2.45 13.76
N GLN A 44 10.72 -1.37 13.00
CA GLN A 44 10.32 -0.07 13.56
C GLN A 44 8.80 0.00 13.69
N ILE A 45 8.36 0.66 14.76
CA ILE A 45 6.95 0.90 15.06
C ILE A 45 6.57 2.28 14.52
N ALA A 46 5.42 2.35 13.86
CA ALA A 46 4.84 3.58 13.36
C ALA A 46 3.35 3.68 13.70
N ALA A 47 2.89 4.90 13.93
CA ALA A 47 1.47 5.21 14.05
C ALA A 47 0.93 5.65 12.68
N VAL A 48 -0.23 5.14 12.28
CA VAL A 48 -0.90 5.57 11.06
C VAL A 48 -1.60 6.90 11.33
N GLU A 49 -1.18 7.96 10.67
CA GLU A 49 -1.80 9.27 10.79
C GLU A 49 -2.97 9.43 9.82
N ALA A 50 -2.81 8.97 8.58
CA ALA A 50 -3.84 9.04 7.56
C ALA A 50 -3.57 8.07 6.41
N TYR A 51 -4.64 7.77 5.67
CA TYR A 51 -4.59 7.22 4.32
C TYR A 51 -5.45 8.09 3.41
N SER A 52 -4.83 8.94 2.59
CA SER A 52 -5.54 9.94 1.81
C SER A 52 -4.82 10.33 0.52
N GLU A 53 -5.54 10.94 -0.40
CA GLU A 53 -4.97 11.59 -1.59
C GLU A 53 -4.09 12.78 -1.17
N ILE A 54 -2.87 12.83 -1.67
CA ILE A 54 -1.92 13.94 -1.43
C ILE A 54 -1.58 14.56 -2.78
N SER A 55 -1.75 15.88 -2.89
CA SER A 55 -1.42 16.59 -4.14
C SER A 55 0.04 16.36 -4.52
N GLY A 56 0.28 16.07 -5.81
CA GLY A 56 1.61 15.75 -6.33
C GLY A 56 1.98 14.26 -6.24
N PHE A 57 1.14 13.43 -5.64
CA PHE A 57 1.29 11.97 -5.62
C PHE A 57 0.14 11.31 -6.40
N PHE A 58 0.45 10.17 -7.03
CA PHE A 58 -0.57 9.37 -7.70
C PHE A 58 -1.26 8.43 -6.71
N GLY A 59 -2.56 8.64 -6.49
CA GLY A 59 -3.39 7.82 -5.61
C GLY A 59 -3.15 8.07 -4.11
N PRO A 60 -3.95 7.41 -3.25
CA PRO A 60 -3.89 7.61 -1.82
C PRO A 60 -2.58 7.09 -1.22
N LYS A 61 -2.09 7.78 -0.20
CA LYS A 61 -0.84 7.48 0.50
C LYS A 61 -1.07 7.31 1.98
N TYR A 62 -0.28 6.42 2.58
CA TYR A 62 -0.14 6.32 4.01
C TYR A 62 0.80 7.40 4.53
N ILE A 63 0.34 8.12 5.55
CA ILE A 63 1.19 8.99 6.36
C ILE A 63 1.48 8.23 7.65
N LEU A 64 2.74 7.87 7.85
CA LEU A 64 3.20 7.13 9.01
C LEU A 64 4.05 8.03 9.90
N ASN A 65 3.71 8.10 11.17
CA ASN A 65 4.49 8.78 12.18
C ASN A 65 5.45 7.81 12.87
N PHE A 66 6.74 8.13 12.79
CA PHE A 66 7.79 7.36 13.45
C PHE A 66 8.45 8.19 14.57
N PRO A 67 8.06 7.93 15.82
CA PRO A 67 8.52 8.70 16.98
C PRO A 67 9.97 8.43 17.36
N LYS A 68 10.52 7.27 16.96
CA LYS A 68 11.91 6.86 17.26
C LYS A 68 12.78 6.70 16.00
N TYR A 69 12.27 7.05 14.83
CA TYR A 69 12.99 6.92 13.57
C TYR A 69 13.46 8.30 13.08
N LYS A 70 14.36 8.30 12.09
CA LYS A 70 15.08 9.48 11.60
C LYS A 70 14.19 10.64 11.13
N SER A 71 12.94 10.36 10.75
CA SER A 71 11.97 11.36 10.30
C SER A 71 10.66 11.13 11.02
N SER A 72 10.04 12.20 11.49
CA SER A 72 8.80 12.14 12.27
C SER A 72 7.63 11.66 11.43
N ALA A 73 7.49 12.10 10.18
CA ALA A 73 6.42 11.64 9.29
C ALA A 73 6.98 11.24 7.92
N VAL A 74 6.59 10.08 7.41
CA VAL A 74 7.02 9.57 6.10
C VAL A 74 5.79 9.10 5.31
N VAL A 75 5.79 9.41 4.02
CA VAL A 75 4.71 9.08 3.08
C VAL A 75 5.03 7.75 2.39
N PHE A 76 4.06 6.84 2.37
CA PHE A 76 4.18 5.52 1.78
C PHE A 76 3.05 5.21 0.82
N ASP A 77 3.34 4.32 -0.13
CA ASP A 77 2.34 3.70 -0.98
C ASP A 77 1.56 2.62 -0.21
N LYS A 78 0.52 2.08 -0.85
CA LYS A 78 -0.31 1.01 -0.27
C LYS A 78 0.45 -0.32 -0.12
N ASP A 79 1.57 -0.49 -0.80
CA ASP A 79 2.40 -1.69 -0.77
C ASP A 79 2.86 -2.07 0.65
N ILE A 80 3.03 -1.09 1.54
CA ILE A 80 3.38 -1.34 2.95
C ILE A 80 2.43 -2.30 3.66
N GLU A 81 1.18 -2.43 3.20
CA GLU A 81 0.19 -3.33 3.80
C GLU A 81 0.62 -4.80 3.75
N ALA A 82 1.42 -5.18 2.76
CA ALA A 82 2.00 -6.51 2.61
C ALA A 82 3.27 -6.71 3.46
N HIS A 83 3.93 -5.61 3.84
CA HIS A 83 5.24 -5.59 4.48
C HIS A 83 5.19 -5.07 5.93
N SER A 84 3.99 -5.00 6.49
CA SER A 84 3.75 -4.56 7.85
C SER A 84 2.60 -5.32 8.48
N THR A 85 2.53 -5.26 9.81
CA THR A 85 1.45 -5.87 10.59
C THR A 85 0.98 -4.91 11.67
N LYS A 86 -0.34 -4.86 11.88
CA LYS A 86 -0.94 -4.13 13.00
C LYS A 86 -0.56 -4.81 14.32
N ILE A 87 -0.12 -4.01 15.27
CA ILE A 87 0.17 -4.43 16.65
C ILE A 87 -0.80 -3.74 17.61
N GLY A 88 -0.71 -4.02 18.91
CA GLY A 88 -1.58 -3.40 19.91
C GLY A 88 -1.41 -1.88 19.97
N ASP A 89 -2.51 -1.15 20.10
CA ASP A 89 -2.47 0.32 20.10
C ASP A 89 -1.67 0.90 21.28
N ASN A 90 -1.47 0.10 22.35
CA ASN A 90 -0.62 0.42 23.50
C ASN A 90 0.85 0.71 23.11
N PHE A 91 1.33 0.17 21.99
CA PHE A 91 2.69 0.41 21.52
C PHE A 91 2.88 1.84 20.99
N CYS A 92 1.80 2.48 20.50
CA CYS A 92 1.81 3.86 20.01
C CYS A 92 1.26 4.88 21.03
N ARG A 93 0.73 4.44 22.17
CA ARG A 93 0.04 5.29 23.16
C ARG A 93 0.96 6.18 24.01
N ASN A 94 2.25 5.87 24.05
CA ASN A 94 3.28 6.62 24.79
C ASN A 94 4.39 7.13 23.85
N LEU A 95 4.07 7.24 22.56
CA LEU A 95 4.97 7.70 21.53
C LEU A 95 4.87 9.22 21.34
#